data_AF-A0A7X6U074-F1
#
_entry.id   AF-A0A7X6U074-F1
#
_cell.length_a   1.000
_cell.length_b   1.000
_cell.length_c   1.000
_cell.angle_alpha   90.00
_cell.angle_beta   90.00
_cell.angle_gamma   90.00
#
_symmetry.space_group_name_H-M   'P 1'
#
loop_
_entity.id
_entity.type
_entity.pdbx_description
1 polymer ?
#
loop_
_entity_poly.entity_id
_entity_poly.type
_entity_poly.pdbx_seq_one_letter_code
_entity_poly.pdbx_strand_id
1 'polypeptide(L)'
;MTGLFGGTFDPFHQAHRVLAREALRQLGLEELIVMPVGRPPPKERRTNFASYRYEMAWLGVEGLAGVFVSDDEIREAGIDYTYHTVLRLKKKYGIKELLLLSGSDVLMSIDSWHRPADLLKEVSLAVAIRGRDDRLRVEKRAEAGGLRYGTRVRLFDMPAMDLSASMIRDLTLSGGDIGGLCPPGVVDFIRRYRPYDWGEAFECLSDADWQDLLDLEETAWPFLSRERRLHSVSVAQYAARLAALNGENCKLAASAGLLHDLAKELDGPRLEELALRYVQLFHQDLPLEYLRGDLAHGPASAVMAAELLGTQDTSLAQAIAWHSTARPGMTVLGEILFLADKIAYDRNFGQLEEIRSLAEGGDLATAMKRCLEEVFEALDREGKKPCSLSIEAYKKYMNSGQMPAGRLD
;
A
#
# COMPACT_ATOMS: atom_id res chain seq x y z
N MET A 1 -4.92 -19.90 24.09
CA MET A 1 -3.53 -19.86 23.56
C MET A 1 -3.52 -19.17 22.22
N THR A 2 -2.60 -18.22 22.01
CA THR A 2 -2.61 -17.35 20.81
C THR A 2 -1.42 -17.68 19.90
N GLY A 3 -1.67 -17.79 18.60
CA GLY A 3 -0.63 -17.87 17.59
C GLY A 3 -0.27 -16.49 17.03
N LEU A 4 0.97 -16.30 16.63
CA LEU A 4 1.44 -15.17 15.82
C LEU A 4 2.10 -15.71 14.55
N PHE A 5 1.55 -15.35 13.39
CA PHE A 5 2.07 -15.73 12.08
C PHE A 5 2.48 -14.48 11.30
N GLY A 6 3.76 -14.16 11.37
CA GLY A 6 4.36 -13.04 10.65
C GLY A 6 4.76 -13.39 9.23
N GLY A 7 4.68 -12.44 8.31
CA GLY A 7 5.14 -12.62 6.93
C GLY A 7 5.03 -11.37 6.07
N THR A 8 5.76 -11.32 4.97
CA THR A 8 5.62 -10.21 4.01
C THR A 8 4.25 -10.22 3.34
N PHE A 9 3.72 -11.41 3.01
CA PHE A 9 2.43 -11.63 2.34
C PHE A 9 2.26 -10.87 1.02
N ASP A 10 3.23 -11.03 0.11
CA ASP A 10 3.27 -10.35 -1.18
C ASP A 10 3.34 -11.33 -2.38
N PRO A 11 2.26 -12.09 -2.67
CA PRO A 11 0.93 -12.04 -2.04
C PRO A 11 0.74 -13.04 -0.88
N PHE A 12 -0.39 -12.90 -0.17
CA PHE A 12 -0.91 -13.99 0.68
C PHE A 12 -1.47 -15.12 -0.20
N HIS A 13 -0.96 -16.34 -0.07
CA HIS A 13 -1.31 -17.46 -0.96
C HIS A 13 -1.77 -18.71 -0.20
N GLN A 14 -2.17 -19.76 -0.94
CA GLN A 14 -2.79 -20.96 -0.33
C GLN A 14 -1.90 -21.67 0.69
N ALA A 15 -0.58 -21.73 0.48
CA ALA A 15 0.31 -22.30 1.49
C ALA A 15 0.28 -21.55 2.84
N HIS A 16 0.09 -20.22 2.84
CA HIS A 16 -0.10 -19.46 4.09
C HIS A 16 -1.46 -19.80 4.73
N ARG A 17 -2.53 -19.87 3.92
CA ARG A 17 -3.88 -20.22 4.41
C ARG A 17 -3.92 -21.62 5.03
N VAL A 18 -3.29 -22.59 4.38
CA VAL A 18 -3.20 -23.98 4.86
C VAL A 18 -2.38 -24.05 6.14
N LEU A 19 -1.25 -23.35 6.21
CA LEU A 19 -0.45 -23.27 7.44
C LEU A 19 -1.27 -22.72 8.61
N ALA A 20 -1.95 -21.59 8.42
CA ALA A 20 -2.82 -21.00 9.43
C ALA A 20 -3.92 -21.96 9.90
N ARG A 21 -4.62 -22.62 8.96
CA ARG A 21 -5.68 -23.58 9.26
C ARG A 21 -5.17 -24.79 10.03
N GLU A 22 -4.07 -25.39 9.60
CA GLU A 22 -3.50 -26.58 10.25
C GLU A 22 -2.94 -26.25 11.62
N ALA A 23 -2.34 -25.07 11.81
CA ALA A 23 -1.89 -24.62 13.11
C ALA A 23 -3.06 -24.47 14.09
N LEU A 24 -4.16 -23.81 13.69
CA LEU A 24 -5.36 -23.69 14.52
C LEU A 24 -5.88 -25.08 14.95
N ARG A 25 -6.04 -25.98 13.97
CA ARG A 25 -6.62 -27.32 14.18
C ARG A 25 -5.75 -28.23 15.03
N GLN A 26 -4.44 -28.27 14.78
CA GLN A 26 -3.54 -29.24 15.40
C GLN A 26 -2.94 -28.76 16.72
N LEU A 27 -2.75 -27.44 16.88
CA LEU A 27 -2.17 -26.87 18.09
C LEU A 27 -3.22 -26.43 19.10
N GLY A 28 -4.51 -26.44 18.75
CA GLY A 28 -5.60 -26.00 19.62
C GLY A 28 -5.49 -24.51 19.96
N LEU A 29 -5.13 -23.70 18.96
CA LEU A 29 -5.10 -22.24 19.13
C LEU A 29 -6.54 -21.73 19.28
N GLU A 30 -6.75 -20.85 20.26
CA GLU A 30 -8.01 -20.10 20.39
C GLU A 30 -8.08 -19.02 19.32
N GLU A 31 -6.93 -18.38 19.07
CA GLU A 31 -6.81 -17.26 18.16
C GLU A 31 -5.45 -17.31 17.44
N LEU A 32 -5.41 -16.78 16.22
CA LEU A 32 -4.22 -16.60 15.41
C LEU A 32 -4.16 -15.17 14.87
N ILE A 33 -3.10 -14.46 15.22
CA ILE A 33 -2.77 -13.14 14.69
C ILE A 33 -1.90 -13.34 13.45
N VAL A 34 -2.40 -12.95 12.28
CA VAL A 34 -1.61 -12.82 11.06
C VAL A 34 -1.05 -11.40 11.01
N MET A 35 0.27 -11.28 10.89
CA MET A 35 0.99 -10.00 10.98
C MET A 35 1.78 -9.73 9.69
N PRO A 36 1.23 -8.94 8.75
CA PRO A 36 2.00 -8.40 7.65
C PRO A 36 3.15 -7.56 8.21
N VAL A 37 4.37 -7.83 7.76
CA VAL A 37 5.56 -7.09 8.20
C VAL A 37 5.42 -5.62 7.82
N GLY A 38 5.69 -4.71 8.76
CA GLY A 38 5.69 -3.26 8.51
C GLY A 38 6.72 -2.89 7.45
N ARG A 39 8.00 -2.99 7.83
CA ARG A 39 9.15 -2.72 6.95
C ARG A 39 9.81 -4.03 6.50
N PRO A 40 9.49 -4.55 5.31
CA PRO A 40 10.13 -5.77 4.82
C PRO A 40 11.63 -5.53 4.60
N PRO A 41 12.50 -6.53 4.86
CA PRO A 41 13.92 -6.39 4.57
C PRO A 41 14.13 -6.15 3.06
N PRO A 42 15.22 -5.47 2.66
CA PRO A 42 15.56 -5.29 1.25
C PRO A 42 15.58 -6.63 0.51
N LYS A 43 15.00 -6.65 -0.68
CA LYS A 43 14.95 -7.80 -1.58
C LYS A 43 15.36 -7.34 -2.98
N GLU A 44 15.72 -8.29 -3.83
CA GLU A 44 16.05 -8.04 -5.24
C GLU A 44 14.90 -7.33 -5.98
N ARG A 45 13.65 -7.66 -5.66
CA ARG A 45 12.46 -6.99 -6.17
C ARG A 45 11.81 -6.13 -5.09
N ARG A 46 11.31 -4.95 -5.47
CA ARG A 46 10.51 -4.09 -4.59
C ARG A 46 9.28 -4.85 -4.09
N THR A 47 9.15 -4.91 -2.78
CA THR A 47 7.96 -5.48 -2.12
C THR A 47 6.81 -4.50 -2.24
N ASN A 48 5.57 -4.95 -2.36
CA ASN A 48 4.44 -4.02 -2.39
C ASN A 48 4.30 -3.14 -1.14
N PHE A 49 3.63 -2.01 -1.32
CA PHE A 49 3.14 -1.16 -0.24
C PHE A 49 2.34 -1.96 0.80
N ALA A 50 2.45 -1.57 2.07
CA ALA A 50 1.87 -2.24 3.22
C ALA A 50 0.34 -2.38 3.11
N SER A 51 -0.35 -1.40 2.53
CA SER A 51 -1.81 -1.41 2.37
C SER A 51 -2.27 -2.58 1.50
N TYR A 52 -1.60 -2.82 0.37
CA TYR A 52 -1.89 -3.95 -0.51
C TYR A 52 -1.56 -5.29 0.16
N ARG A 53 -0.44 -5.40 0.88
CA ARG A 53 -0.06 -6.63 1.58
C ARG A 53 -1.01 -6.95 2.74
N TYR A 54 -1.39 -5.94 3.50
CA TYR A 54 -2.40 -6.04 4.57
C TYR A 54 -3.74 -6.52 4.01
N GLU A 55 -4.18 -5.91 2.92
CA GLU A 55 -5.43 -6.24 2.25
C GLU A 55 -5.45 -7.68 1.72
N MET A 56 -4.38 -8.11 1.04
CA MET A 56 -4.24 -9.48 0.59
C MET A 56 -4.19 -10.47 1.76
N ALA A 57 -3.57 -10.12 2.89
CA ALA A 57 -3.61 -10.96 4.08
C ALA A 57 -5.03 -11.05 4.66
N TRP A 58 -5.75 -9.92 4.74
CA TRP A 58 -7.12 -9.87 5.24
C TRP A 58 -8.08 -10.71 4.41
N LEU A 59 -8.05 -10.54 3.08
CA LEU A 59 -8.82 -11.36 2.14
C LEU A 59 -8.37 -12.83 2.17
N GLY A 60 -7.07 -13.05 2.40
CA GLY A 60 -6.48 -14.37 2.44
C GLY A 60 -6.93 -15.25 3.61
N VAL A 61 -7.30 -14.64 4.74
CA VAL A 61 -7.77 -15.34 5.95
C VAL A 61 -9.29 -15.41 6.06
N GLU A 62 -10.03 -14.77 5.15
CA GLU A 62 -11.50 -14.73 5.21
C GLU A 62 -12.12 -16.13 5.36
N GLY A 63 -13.08 -16.26 6.28
CA GLY A 63 -13.74 -17.53 6.60
C GLY A 63 -12.93 -18.48 7.51
N LEU A 64 -11.72 -18.12 7.95
CA LEU A 64 -11.02 -18.85 9.02
C LEU A 64 -11.44 -18.31 10.40
N ALA A 65 -12.20 -19.11 11.15
CA ALA A 65 -12.62 -18.75 12.50
C ALA A 65 -11.40 -18.62 13.45
N GLY A 66 -11.40 -17.58 14.28
CA GLY A 66 -10.32 -17.31 15.23
C GLY A 66 -9.06 -16.70 14.58
N VAL A 67 -9.12 -16.22 13.34
CA VAL A 67 -7.98 -15.56 12.68
C VAL A 67 -8.26 -14.07 12.50
N PHE A 68 -7.28 -13.25 12.85
CA PHE A 68 -7.34 -11.79 12.69
C PHE A 68 -6.05 -11.28 12.04
N VAL A 69 -6.17 -10.24 11.22
CA VAL A 69 -5.00 -9.56 10.62
C VAL A 69 -4.71 -8.29 11.38
N SER A 70 -3.49 -8.17 11.88
CA SER A 70 -3.04 -7.04 12.67
C SER A 70 -2.16 -6.11 11.83
N ASP A 71 -2.36 -4.80 11.97
CA ASP A 71 -1.51 -3.77 11.37
C ASP A 71 -0.50 -3.19 12.37
N ASP A 72 -0.29 -3.86 13.51
CA ASP A 72 0.61 -3.40 14.58
C ASP A 72 2.01 -3.07 14.06
N GLU A 73 2.68 -3.98 13.34
CA GLU A 73 4.01 -3.69 12.79
C GLU A 73 4.01 -2.60 11.71
N ILE A 74 2.89 -2.39 11.00
CA ILE A 74 2.77 -1.34 9.98
C ILE A 74 2.60 0.04 10.64
N ARG A 75 2.07 0.11 11.85
CA ARG A 75 1.88 1.37 12.59
C ARG A 75 3.11 1.81 13.38
N GLU A 76 4.09 0.92 13.52
CA GLU A 76 5.26 1.16 14.36
C GLU A 76 6.38 1.77 13.54
N ALA A 77 6.92 2.87 14.06
CA ALA A 77 7.97 3.59 13.37
C ALA A 77 9.30 2.84 13.38
N GLY A 78 9.93 2.73 12.21
CA GLY A 78 11.25 2.11 12.06
C GLY A 78 11.20 0.60 11.83
N ILE A 79 12.39 -0.02 11.84
CA ILE A 79 12.50 -1.48 11.76
C ILE A 79 11.95 -2.09 13.04
N ASP A 80 10.90 -2.89 12.91
CA ASP A 80 10.35 -3.64 14.02
C ASP A 80 10.95 -5.05 14.08
N TYR A 81 11.43 -5.41 15.27
CA TYR A 81 11.98 -6.73 15.52
C TYR A 81 10.92 -7.59 16.19
N THR A 82 10.79 -8.86 15.80
CA THR A 82 9.81 -9.81 16.36
C THR A 82 9.77 -9.81 17.89
N TYR A 83 10.92 -9.60 18.56
CA TYR A 83 10.98 -9.44 20.02
C TYR A 83 10.11 -8.30 20.54
N HIS A 84 10.19 -7.11 19.94
CA HIS A 84 9.40 -5.94 20.32
C HIS A 84 7.92 -6.14 19.98
N THR A 85 7.61 -6.69 18.80
CA THR A 85 6.25 -7.09 18.43
C THR A 85 5.62 -8.01 19.49
N VAL A 86 6.32 -9.08 19.89
CA VAL A 86 5.83 -10.03 20.89
C VAL A 86 5.55 -9.34 22.23
N LEU A 87 6.46 -8.49 22.71
CA LEU A 87 6.26 -7.78 23.98
C LEU A 87 5.07 -6.82 23.91
N ARG A 88 4.94 -6.05 22.82
CA ARG A 88 3.80 -5.14 22.63
C ARG A 88 2.48 -5.91 22.59
N LEU A 89 2.40 -6.98 21.80
CA LEU A 89 1.18 -7.80 21.70
C LEU A 89 0.81 -8.45 23.04
N LYS A 90 1.76 -9.04 23.75
CA LYS A 90 1.52 -9.64 25.07
C LYS A 90 1.00 -8.61 26.07
N LYS A 91 1.58 -7.41 26.07
CA LYS A 91 1.12 -6.30 26.92
C LYS A 91 -0.27 -5.80 26.53
N LYS A 92 -0.50 -5.55 25.23
CA LYS A 92 -1.72 -4.95 24.68
C LYS A 92 -2.94 -5.86 24.85
N TYR A 93 -2.77 -7.15 24.63
CA TYR A 93 -3.87 -8.12 24.65
C TYR A 93 -3.87 -9.06 25.87
N GLY A 94 -2.91 -8.90 26.79
CA GLY A 94 -2.80 -9.76 27.98
C GLY A 94 -2.47 -11.23 27.64
N ILE A 95 -1.76 -11.47 26.53
CA ILE A 95 -1.45 -12.82 26.05
C ILE A 95 -0.43 -13.48 27.00
N LYS A 96 -0.86 -14.57 27.65
CA LYS A 96 0.00 -15.35 28.57
C LYS A 96 0.89 -16.34 27.84
N GLU A 97 0.35 -17.02 26.83
CA GLU A 97 1.06 -18.02 26.03
C GLU A 97 0.91 -17.68 24.55
N LEU A 98 2.05 -17.37 23.92
CA LEU A 98 2.16 -16.99 22.51
C LEU A 98 3.00 -18.04 21.77
N LEU A 99 2.46 -18.55 20.67
CA LEU A 99 3.15 -19.45 19.75
C LEU A 99 3.55 -18.67 18.51
N LEU A 100 4.85 -18.59 18.21
CA LEU A 100 5.35 -18.01 16.98
C LEU A 100 5.31 -19.08 15.88
N LEU A 101 4.42 -18.90 14.90
CA LEU A 101 4.21 -19.81 13.78
C LEU A 101 5.21 -19.51 12.68
N SER A 102 5.90 -20.54 12.19
CA SER A 102 6.79 -20.43 11.03
C SER A 102 6.96 -21.77 10.32
N GLY A 103 7.56 -21.73 9.12
CA GLY A 103 8.14 -22.91 8.48
C GLY A 103 9.39 -23.40 9.21
N SER A 104 9.93 -24.53 8.74
CA SER A 104 11.13 -25.18 9.27
C SER A 104 12.41 -24.35 9.15
N ASP A 105 12.40 -23.30 8.32
CA ASP A 105 13.47 -22.33 8.13
C ASP A 105 13.77 -21.50 9.39
N VAL A 106 12.80 -21.28 10.28
CA VAL A 106 13.06 -20.54 11.54
C VAL A 106 14.10 -21.25 12.40
N LEU A 107 14.10 -22.59 12.40
CA LEU A 107 15.08 -23.38 13.18
C LEU A 107 16.52 -23.22 12.66
N MET A 108 16.69 -22.64 11.47
CA MET A 108 17.99 -22.35 10.87
C MET A 108 18.48 -20.94 11.17
N SER A 109 17.55 -19.98 11.25
CA SER A 109 17.87 -18.56 11.25
C SER A 109 17.65 -17.88 12.59
N ILE A 110 16.92 -18.49 13.53
CA ILE A 110 16.53 -17.83 14.79
C ILE A 110 17.70 -17.26 15.59
N ASP A 111 18.89 -17.88 15.51
CA ASP A 111 20.10 -17.40 16.19
C ASP A 111 20.61 -16.04 15.68
N SER A 112 20.26 -15.64 14.46
CA SER A 112 20.64 -14.33 13.89
C SER A 112 19.60 -13.23 14.15
N TRP A 113 18.46 -13.56 14.76
CA TRP A 113 17.40 -12.60 15.03
C TRP A 113 17.81 -11.65 16.16
N HIS A 114 17.16 -10.49 16.22
CA HIS A 114 17.40 -9.55 17.31
C HIS A 114 16.97 -10.16 18.66
N ARG A 115 17.90 -10.20 19.63
CA ARG A 115 17.67 -10.66 21.01
C ARG A 115 17.04 -12.08 21.06
N PRO A 116 17.65 -13.08 20.42
CA PRO A 116 17.00 -14.37 20.20
C PRO A 116 16.74 -15.10 21.52
N ALA A 117 17.70 -15.06 22.45
CA ALA A 117 17.55 -15.66 23.78
C ALA A 117 16.43 -15.03 24.63
N ASP A 118 16.13 -13.75 24.44
CA ASP A 118 15.05 -13.08 25.19
C ASP A 118 13.70 -13.30 24.52
N LEU A 119 13.61 -13.20 23.18
CA LEU A 119 12.43 -13.59 22.42
C LEU A 119 11.97 -15.01 22.76
N LEU A 120 12.93 -15.94 22.80
CA LEU A 120 12.69 -17.36 23.03
C LEU A 120 12.28 -17.72 24.47
N LYS A 121 12.38 -16.78 25.43
CA LYS A 121 11.75 -16.88 26.77
C LYS A 121 10.28 -16.44 26.74
N GLU A 122 9.93 -15.56 25.82
CA GLU A 122 8.61 -14.95 25.74
C GLU A 122 7.61 -15.77 24.92
N VAL A 123 8.08 -16.68 24.06
CA VAL A 123 7.28 -17.45 23.10
C VAL A 123 7.61 -18.94 23.12
N SER A 124 6.67 -19.76 22.62
CA SER A 124 6.97 -21.10 22.10
C SER A 124 7.05 -21.05 20.58
N LEU A 125 7.82 -21.93 19.95
CA LEU A 125 7.85 -22.03 18.49
C LEU A 125 6.81 -23.05 18.02
N ALA A 126 6.06 -22.69 16.98
CA ALA A 126 5.17 -23.59 16.26
C ALA A 126 5.73 -23.77 14.83
N VAL A 127 6.32 -24.94 14.57
CA VAL A 127 7.06 -25.19 13.32
C VAL A 127 6.29 -26.17 12.45
N ALA A 128 5.97 -25.73 11.24
CA ALA A 128 5.27 -26.55 10.26
C ALA A 128 6.25 -27.56 9.59
N ILE A 129 5.86 -28.83 9.56
CA ILE A 129 6.57 -29.89 8.82
C ILE A 129 5.93 -30.00 7.43
N ARG A 130 6.74 -29.80 6.38
CA ARG A 130 6.28 -29.88 4.98
C ARG A 130 6.57 -31.27 4.39
N GLY A 131 5.66 -32.22 4.62
CA GLY A 131 5.81 -33.59 4.11
C GLY A 131 6.85 -34.44 4.85
N ARG A 132 7.02 -35.70 4.40
CA ARG A 132 7.79 -36.72 5.14
C ARG A 132 9.30 -36.46 5.17
N ASP A 133 9.86 -35.93 4.08
CA ASP A 133 11.31 -35.71 3.96
C ASP A 133 11.82 -34.60 4.89
N ASP A 134 10.96 -33.67 5.28
CA ASP A 134 11.29 -32.55 6.18
C ASP A 134 11.28 -32.98 7.66
N ARG A 135 10.47 -33.99 8.02
CA ARG A 135 10.21 -34.39 9.42
C ARG A 135 11.48 -34.71 10.21
N LEU A 136 12.31 -35.62 9.71
CA LEU A 136 13.52 -36.06 10.43
C LEU A 136 14.51 -34.91 10.66
N ARG A 137 14.63 -34.02 9.67
CA ARG A 137 15.49 -32.83 9.75
C ARG A 137 14.98 -31.84 10.79
N VAL A 138 13.66 -31.58 10.79
CA VAL A 138 13.00 -30.67 11.71
C VAL A 138 13.04 -31.18 13.14
N GLU A 139 12.69 -32.45 13.37
CA GLU A 139 12.71 -33.08 14.69
C GLU A 139 14.11 -33.02 15.31
N LYS A 140 15.14 -33.44 14.57
CA LYS A 140 16.54 -33.38 15.03
C LYS A 140 16.98 -31.96 15.40
N ARG A 141 16.54 -30.95 14.64
CA ARG A 141 16.83 -29.54 14.93
C ARG A 141 16.04 -28.98 16.08
N ALA A 142 14.77 -29.36 16.21
CA ALA A 142 13.93 -28.95 17.33
C ALA A 142 14.50 -29.48 18.64
N GLU A 143 14.99 -30.72 18.65
CA GLU A 143 15.70 -31.31 19.79
C GLU A 143 17.01 -30.56 20.08
N ALA A 144 17.85 -30.33 19.06
CA ALA A 144 19.13 -29.63 19.25
C ALA A 144 18.98 -28.16 19.65
N GLY A 145 17.98 -27.45 19.11
CA GLY A 145 17.73 -26.02 19.34
C GLY A 145 16.92 -25.73 20.61
N GLY A 146 15.96 -26.60 20.95
CA GLY A 146 15.21 -26.55 22.21
C GLY A 146 16.13 -26.68 23.43
N LEU A 147 17.27 -27.35 23.28
CA LEU A 147 18.31 -27.48 24.32
C LEU A 147 19.17 -26.21 24.50
N ARG A 148 19.34 -25.36 23.48
CA ARG A 148 20.22 -24.16 23.58
C ARG A 148 19.60 -23.04 24.41
N TYR A 149 18.29 -22.83 24.29
CA TYR A 149 17.58 -21.74 24.96
C TYR A 149 16.42 -22.22 25.87
N GLY A 150 16.15 -23.52 25.92
CA GLY A 150 15.05 -24.08 26.74
C GLY A 150 13.65 -23.83 26.18
N THR A 151 13.54 -23.38 24.93
CA THR A 151 12.25 -23.04 24.30
C THR A 151 11.48 -24.28 23.90
N ARG A 152 10.17 -24.27 24.16
CA ARG A 152 9.27 -25.32 23.69
C ARG A 152 9.05 -25.17 22.19
N VAL A 153 9.32 -26.24 21.44
CA VAL A 153 9.01 -26.34 20.02
C VAL A 153 7.84 -27.29 19.85
N ARG A 154 6.77 -26.82 19.21
CA ARG A 154 5.60 -27.61 18.85
C ARG A 154 5.62 -27.81 17.34
N LEU A 155 5.63 -29.08 16.93
CA LEU A 155 5.60 -29.44 15.52
C LEU A 155 4.16 -29.71 15.09
N PHE A 156 3.80 -29.33 13.87
CA PHE A 156 2.51 -29.66 13.27
C PHE A 156 2.68 -29.98 11.78
N ASP A 157 1.79 -30.81 11.26
CA ASP A 157 1.88 -31.28 9.88
C ASP A 157 1.18 -30.31 8.91
N MET A 158 1.83 -30.03 7.78
CA MET A 158 1.17 -29.42 6.63
C MET A 158 1.45 -30.23 5.36
N PRO A 159 0.51 -30.28 4.40
CA PRO A 159 0.78 -30.83 3.08
C PRO A 159 2.02 -30.19 2.44
N ALA A 160 2.81 -30.97 1.71
CA ALA A 160 3.85 -30.42 0.87
C ALA A 160 3.20 -29.59 -0.24
N MET A 161 3.56 -28.32 -0.33
CA MET A 161 3.06 -27.38 -1.32
C MET A 161 4.25 -26.70 -1.98
N ASP A 162 4.45 -26.95 -3.26
CA ASP A 162 5.45 -26.25 -4.06
C ASP A 162 4.86 -24.92 -4.55
N LEU A 163 4.76 -23.97 -3.62
CA LEU A 163 4.14 -22.68 -3.86
C LEU A 163 4.96 -21.60 -3.17
N SER A 164 5.33 -20.57 -3.93
CA SER A 164 6.04 -19.40 -3.41
C SER A 164 5.40 -18.11 -3.92
N ALA A 165 5.52 -17.05 -3.13
CA ALA A 165 5.07 -15.73 -3.54
C ALA A 165 5.77 -15.25 -4.83
N SER A 166 7.07 -15.55 -5.01
CA SER A 166 7.80 -15.18 -6.23
C SER A 166 7.22 -15.83 -7.48
N MET A 167 6.96 -17.14 -7.44
CA MET A 167 6.29 -17.86 -8.53
C MET A 167 4.95 -17.23 -8.91
N ILE A 168 4.13 -16.84 -7.92
CA ILE A 168 2.81 -16.23 -8.16
C ILE A 168 2.96 -14.85 -8.81
N ARG A 169 3.93 -14.04 -8.38
CA ARG A 169 4.19 -12.73 -8.99
C ARG A 169 4.65 -12.87 -10.44
N ASP A 170 5.55 -13.81 -10.73
CA ASP A 170 6.05 -14.06 -12.08
C ASP A 170 4.95 -14.60 -13.01
N LEU A 171 4.09 -15.47 -12.48
CA LEU A 171 2.92 -15.96 -13.21
C LEU A 171 1.92 -14.84 -13.49
N THR A 172 1.69 -13.94 -12.53
CA THR A 172 0.80 -12.79 -12.71
C THR A 172 1.31 -11.85 -13.80
N LEU A 173 2.61 -11.51 -13.77
CA LEU A 173 3.23 -10.65 -14.77
C LEU A 173 3.22 -11.24 -16.18
N SER A 174 3.28 -12.57 -16.30
CA SER A 174 3.20 -13.26 -17.59
C SER A 174 1.75 -13.50 -18.07
N GLY A 175 0.75 -12.98 -17.36
CA GLY A 175 -0.67 -13.15 -17.71
C GLY A 175 -1.22 -14.55 -17.44
N GLY A 176 -0.51 -15.35 -16.64
CA GLY A 176 -0.91 -16.70 -16.28
C GLY A 176 -2.02 -16.74 -15.22
N ASP A 177 -2.67 -17.91 -15.09
CA ASP A 177 -3.76 -18.10 -14.13
C ASP A 177 -3.23 -18.42 -12.73
N ILE A 178 -3.50 -17.52 -11.78
CA ILE A 178 -3.23 -17.71 -10.35
C ILE A 178 -4.43 -18.33 -9.60
N GLY A 179 -5.47 -18.72 -10.33
CA GLY A 179 -6.63 -19.45 -9.83
C GLY A 179 -6.21 -20.70 -9.06
N GLY A 180 -6.64 -20.81 -7.80
CA GLY A 180 -6.27 -21.92 -6.91
C GLY A 180 -4.88 -21.80 -6.27
N LEU A 181 -4.03 -20.86 -6.69
CA LEU A 181 -2.75 -20.56 -6.01
C LEU A 181 -2.93 -19.59 -4.85
N CYS A 182 -3.92 -18.71 -4.95
CA CYS A 182 -4.34 -17.79 -3.90
C CYS A 182 -5.80 -18.04 -3.48
N PRO A 183 -6.21 -17.57 -2.28
CA PRO A 183 -7.62 -17.48 -1.93
C PRO A 183 -8.38 -16.60 -2.94
N PRO A 184 -9.67 -16.88 -3.25
CA PRO A 184 -10.40 -16.16 -4.30
C PRO A 184 -10.40 -14.63 -4.16
N GLY A 185 -10.64 -14.10 -2.96
CA GLY A 185 -10.60 -12.66 -2.71
C GLY A 185 -9.23 -12.04 -3.01
N VAL A 186 -8.14 -12.76 -2.79
CA VAL A 186 -6.79 -12.30 -3.14
C VAL A 186 -6.57 -12.30 -4.66
N VAL A 187 -7.10 -13.30 -5.37
CA VAL A 187 -7.06 -13.34 -6.85
C VAL A 187 -7.81 -12.15 -7.43
N ASP A 188 -9.01 -11.88 -6.94
CA ASP A 188 -9.83 -10.75 -7.39
C ASP A 188 -9.16 -9.41 -7.08
N PHE A 189 -8.53 -9.29 -5.91
CA PHE A 189 -7.74 -8.13 -5.55
C PHE A 189 -6.57 -7.90 -6.50
N ILE A 190 -5.76 -8.92 -6.76
CA ILE A 190 -4.60 -8.82 -7.67
C ILE A 190 -5.06 -8.44 -9.09
N ARG A 191 -6.16 -9.00 -9.57
CA ARG A 191 -6.72 -8.66 -10.89
C ARG A 191 -7.23 -7.23 -10.96
N ARG A 192 -7.88 -6.75 -9.89
CA ARG A 192 -8.44 -5.40 -9.82
C ARG A 192 -7.35 -4.34 -9.67
N TYR A 193 -6.54 -4.44 -8.62
CA TYR A 193 -5.58 -3.41 -8.22
C TYR A 193 -4.22 -3.52 -8.90
N ARG A 194 -3.97 -4.64 -9.60
CA ARG A 194 -2.73 -4.91 -10.35
C ARG A 194 -1.46 -4.50 -9.61
N PRO A 195 -1.25 -4.97 -8.36
CA PRO A 195 -0.17 -4.54 -7.49
C PRO A 195 1.24 -4.91 -8.00
N TYR A 196 1.34 -5.63 -9.11
CA TYR A 196 2.60 -6.05 -9.70
C TYR A 196 2.94 -5.32 -10.99
N ASP A 197 2.01 -4.53 -11.54
CA ASP A 197 2.23 -3.72 -12.73
C ASP A 197 3.20 -2.59 -12.43
N TRP A 198 3.97 -2.21 -13.46
CA TRP A 198 4.89 -1.06 -13.42
C TRP A 198 5.98 -1.15 -12.35
N GLY A 199 6.39 -2.37 -11.99
CA GLY A 199 7.53 -2.60 -11.10
C GLY A 199 8.77 -1.81 -11.54
N GLU A 200 8.98 -1.65 -12.86
CA GLU A 200 10.11 -0.89 -13.39
C GLU A 200 10.15 0.59 -12.94
N ALA A 201 8.99 1.19 -12.68
CA ALA A 201 8.89 2.59 -12.24
C ALA A 201 9.43 2.78 -10.80
N PHE A 202 9.47 1.70 -10.02
CA PHE A 202 10.00 1.67 -8.66
C PHE A 202 11.36 0.99 -8.57
N GLU A 203 11.69 0.08 -9.49
CA GLU A 203 13.00 -0.59 -9.55
C GLU A 203 14.14 0.37 -9.90
N CYS A 204 13.84 1.48 -10.57
CA CYS A 204 14.83 2.54 -10.82
C CYS A 204 15.17 3.40 -9.59
N LEU A 205 14.38 3.30 -8.51
CA LEU A 205 14.62 4.04 -7.28
C LEU A 205 15.75 3.40 -6.46
N SER A 206 16.53 4.23 -5.76
CA SER A 206 17.49 3.74 -4.78
C SER A 206 16.79 3.02 -3.63
N ASP A 207 17.51 2.15 -2.91
CA ASP A 207 16.96 1.48 -1.71
C ASP A 207 16.50 2.49 -0.66
N ALA A 208 17.20 3.62 -0.53
CA ALA A 208 16.83 4.70 0.37
C ALA A 208 15.53 5.38 -0.09
N ASP A 209 15.39 5.71 -1.37
CA ASP A 209 14.18 6.33 -1.90
C ASP A 209 12.95 5.41 -1.79
N TRP A 210 13.15 4.11 -2.02
CA TRP A 210 12.10 3.12 -1.80
C TRP A 210 11.70 3.02 -0.34
N GLN A 211 12.67 3.01 0.58
CA GLN A 211 12.40 3.01 2.01
C GLN A 211 11.65 4.27 2.44
N ASP A 212 12.01 5.44 1.92
CA ASP A 212 11.29 6.69 2.20
C ASP A 212 9.81 6.60 1.80
N LEU A 213 9.48 5.95 0.68
CA LEU A 213 8.08 5.75 0.28
C LEU A 213 7.32 4.83 1.23
N LEU A 214 7.96 3.77 1.74
CA LEU A 214 7.36 2.89 2.76
C LEU A 214 7.14 3.64 4.08
N ASP A 215 8.10 4.46 4.48
CA ASP A 215 8.00 5.30 5.69
C ASP A 215 6.89 6.35 5.56
N LEU A 216 6.66 6.87 4.36
CA LEU A 216 5.54 7.78 4.08
C LEU A 216 4.19 7.10 4.18
N GLU A 217 4.05 5.89 3.65
CA GLU A 217 2.81 5.12 3.78
C GLU A 217 2.50 4.80 5.26
N GLU A 218 3.50 4.38 6.02
CA GLU A 218 3.42 4.15 7.47
C GLU A 218 2.95 5.43 8.21
N THR A 219 3.54 6.57 7.86
CA THR A 219 3.18 7.86 8.45
C THR A 219 1.76 8.31 8.08
N ALA A 220 1.30 7.99 6.86
CA ALA A 220 -0.06 8.28 6.40
C ALA A 220 -1.12 7.33 6.99
N TRP A 221 -0.71 6.14 7.41
CA TRP A 221 -1.59 5.05 7.88
C TRP A 221 -2.67 5.43 8.91
N PRO A 222 -2.41 6.27 9.95
CA PRO A 222 -3.43 6.61 10.94
C PRO A 222 -4.47 7.63 10.46
N PHE A 223 -4.23 8.32 9.34
CA PHE A 223 -5.13 9.36 8.81
C PHE A 223 -6.11 8.82 7.77
N LEU A 224 -5.89 7.60 7.29
CA LEU A 224 -6.60 7.03 6.16
C LEU A 224 -7.33 5.74 6.57
N SER A 225 -8.62 5.67 6.28
CA SER A 225 -9.38 4.43 6.33
C SER A 225 -8.79 3.36 5.42
N ARG A 226 -9.21 2.11 5.63
CA ARG A 226 -8.80 0.98 4.80
C ARG A 226 -9.01 1.25 3.30
N GLU A 227 -10.17 1.79 2.92
CA GLU A 227 -10.48 2.10 1.52
C GLU A 227 -9.58 3.20 0.96
N ARG A 228 -9.35 4.27 1.74
CA ARG A 228 -8.48 5.37 1.33
C ARG A 228 -7.02 4.95 1.19
N ARG A 229 -6.53 4.05 2.05
CA ARG A 229 -5.19 3.49 1.91
C ARG A 229 -4.99 2.74 0.61
N LEU A 230 -5.97 1.92 0.21
CA LEU A 230 -5.94 1.23 -1.09
C LEU A 230 -5.97 2.21 -2.25
N HIS A 231 -6.79 3.24 -2.14
CA HIS A 231 -6.86 4.30 -3.14
C HIS A 231 -5.52 5.05 -3.26
N SER A 232 -4.97 5.56 -2.16
CA SER A 232 -3.69 6.28 -2.14
C SER A 232 -2.54 5.46 -2.72
N VAL A 233 -2.46 4.17 -2.42
CA VAL A 233 -1.45 3.28 -3.02
C VAL A 233 -1.69 3.08 -4.51
N SER A 234 -2.93 2.92 -4.95
CA SER A 234 -3.24 2.83 -6.39
C SER A 234 -2.89 4.13 -7.12
N VAL A 235 -3.14 5.29 -6.52
CA VAL A 235 -2.74 6.59 -7.07
C VAL A 235 -1.22 6.72 -7.10
N ALA A 236 -0.51 6.31 -6.05
CA ALA A 236 0.95 6.33 -6.00
C ALA A 236 1.59 5.46 -7.09
N GLN A 237 1.07 4.25 -7.30
CA GLN A 237 1.49 3.35 -8.39
C GLN A 237 1.33 4.00 -9.76
N TYR A 238 0.14 4.55 -10.02
CA TYR A 238 -0.17 5.14 -11.32
C TYR A 238 0.57 6.47 -11.53
N ALA A 239 0.73 7.28 -10.49
CA ALA A 239 1.49 8.53 -10.54
C ALA A 239 2.97 8.27 -10.82
N ALA A 240 3.59 7.26 -10.19
CA ALA A 240 4.96 6.85 -10.50
C ALA A 240 5.11 6.40 -11.96
N ARG A 241 4.13 5.64 -12.48
CA ARG A 241 4.11 5.22 -13.88
C ARG A 241 4.06 6.41 -14.83
N LEU A 242 3.11 7.32 -14.63
CA LEU A 242 2.98 8.51 -15.49
C LEU A 242 4.21 9.42 -15.36
N ALA A 243 4.81 9.52 -14.18
CA ALA A 243 6.04 10.28 -14.00
C ALA A 243 7.21 9.70 -14.82
N ALA A 244 7.38 8.37 -14.78
CA ALA A 244 8.41 7.69 -15.58
C ALA A 244 8.24 7.95 -17.09
N LEU A 245 7.00 7.93 -17.60
CA LEU A 245 6.69 8.19 -19.01
C LEU A 245 6.94 9.63 -19.44
N ASN A 246 6.82 10.58 -18.51
CA ASN A 246 6.96 12.01 -18.77
C ASN A 246 8.33 12.59 -18.34
N GLY A 247 9.26 11.74 -17.90
CA GLY A 247 10.59 12.18 -17.44
C GLY A 247 10.56 12.96 -16.12
N GLU A 248 9.50 12.78 -15.32
CA GLU A 248 9.32 13.40 -14.01
C GLU A 248 9.86 12.51 -12.89
N ASN A 249 10.01 13.09 -11.69
CA ASN A 249 10.54 12.36 -10.54
C ASN A 249 9.51 11.33 -10.00
N CYS A 250 9.77 10.03 -10.25
CA CYS A 250 8.92 8.93 -9.82
C CYS A 250 8.67 8.89 -8.31
N LYS A 251 9.70 9.15 -7.49
CA LYS A 251 9.56 9.19 -6.02
C LYS A 251 8.62 10.31 -5.62
N LEU A 252 8.82 11.52 -6.15
CA LEU A 252 7.99 12.68 -5.82
C LEU A 252 6.53 12.47 -6.22
N ALA A 253 6.28 11.87 -7.39
CA ALA A 253 4.94 11.53 -7.86
C ALA A 253 4.28 10.45 -6.98
N ALA A 254 5.01 9.40 -6.60
CA ALA A 254 4.51 8.38 -5.68
C ALA A 254 4.19 8.96 -4.30
N SER A 255 5.07 9.81 -3.75
CA SER A 255 4.82 10.54 -2.49
C SER A 255 3.56 11.39 -2.59
N ALA A 256 3.36 12.10 -3.70
CA ALA A 256 2.15 12.89 -3.91
C ALA A 256 0.90 12.00 -3.90
N GLY A 257 0.95 10.84 -4.57
CA GLY A 257 -0.13 9.85 -4.57
C GLY A 257 -0.44 9.28 -3.19
N LEU A 258 0.57 8.96 -2.37
CA LEU A 258 0.37 8.47 -1.01
C LEU A 258 -0.30 9.51 -0.09
N LEU A 259 0.01 10.79 -0.29
CA LEU A 259 -0.34 11.87 0.63
C LEU A 259 -1.53 12.74 0.18
N HIS A 260 -2.04 12.58 -1.04
CA HIS A 260 -3.01 13.52 -1.63
C HIS A 260 -4.32 13.65 -0.82
N ASP A 261 -4.74 12.57 -0.16
CA ASP A 261 -6.02 12.43 0.51
C ASP A 261 -5.91 12.41 2.05
N LEU A 262 -4.76 12.79 2.64
CA LEU A 262 -4.52 12.79 4.10
C LEU A 262 -5.62 13.49 4.91
N ALA A 263 -6.18 14.56 4.39
CA ALA A 263 -7.20 15.35 5.07
C ALA A 263 -8.64 14.94 4.71
N LYS A 264 -8.83 13.94 3.83
CA LYS A 264 -10.13 13.63 3.23
C LYS A 264 -11.19 13.18 4.24
N GLU A 265 -10.75 12.58 5.36
CA GLU A 265 -11.61 12.02 6.40
C GLU A 265 -11.59 12.85 7.70
N LEU A 266 -11.00 14.06 7.67
CA LEU A 266 -11.05 14.99 8.78
C LEU A 266 -12.43 15.65 8.92
N ASP A 267 -12.74 16.10 10.14
CA ASP A 267 -13.94 16.90 10.38
C ASP A 267 -13.86 18.27 9.70
N GLY A 268 -15.03 18.86 9.41
CA GLY A 268 -15.15 20.13 8.69
C GLY A 268 -14.33 21.28 9.31
N PRO A 269 -14.47 21.59 10.61
CA PRO A 269 -13.72 22.68 11.22
C PRO A 269 -12.20 22.52 11.11
N ARG A 270 -11.66 21.33 11.36
CA ARG A 270 -10.22 21.08 11.24
C ARG A 270 -9.75 21.12 9.79
N LEU A 271 -10.56 20.60 8.87
CA LEU A 271 -10.32 20.62 7.43
C LEU A 271 -10.19 22.06 6.91
N GLU A 272 -11.14 22.93 7.27
CA GLU A 272 -11.15 24.34 6.86
C GLU A 272 -10.01 25.14 7.50
N GLU A 273 -9.66 24.86 8.76
CA GLU A 273 -8.50 25.45 9.43
C GLU A 273 -7.20 25.13 8.67
N LEU A 274 -6.99 23.86 8.31
CA LEU A 274 -5.81 23.43 7.55
C LEU A 274 -5.78 24.03 6.14
N ALA A 275 -6.92 24.11 5.47
CA ALA A 275 -7.01 24.76 4.16
C ALA A 275 -6.67 26.26 4.23
N LEU A 276 -7.07 26.98 5.29
CA LEU A 276 -6.66 28.37 5.51
C LEU A 276 -5.15 28.50 5.76
N ARG A 277 -4.54 27.55 6.49
CA ARG A 277 -3.09 27.52 6.72
C ARG A 277 -2.30 27.33 5.42
N TYR A 278 -2.86 26.65 4.41
CA TYR A 278 -2.23 26.53 3.09
C TYR A 278 -1.93 27.91 2.47
N VAL A 279 -2.90 28.82 2.51
CA VAL A 279 -2.75 30.20 1.99
C VAL A 279 -1.60 30.93 2.71
N GLN A 280 -1.51 30.74 4.03
CA GLN A 280 -0.48 31.37 4.86
C GLN A 280 0.91 30.81 4.60
N LEU A 281 1.03 29.48 4.44
CA LEU A 281 2.31 28.78 4.29
C LEU A 281 2.89 28.89 2.88
N PHE A 282 2.04 28.80 1.85
CA PHE A 282 2.48 28.75 0.45
C PHE A 282 2.23 30.06 -0.31
N HIS A 283 1.71 31.09 0.36
CA HIS A 283 1.43 32.41 -0.21
C HIS A 283 0.61 32.35 -1.51
N GLN A 284 -0.35 31.43 -1.56
CA GLN A 284 -1.24 31.22 -2.71
C GLN A 284 -2.67 31.55 -2.32
N ASP A 285 -3.26 32.51 -3.02
CA ASP A 285 -4.68 32.84 -2.86
C ASP A 285 -5.55 31.66 -3.33
N LEU A 286 -6.45 31.24 -2.45
CA LEU A 286 -7.46 30.24 -2.73
C LEU A 286 -8.83 30.92 -2.83
N PRO A 287 -9.63 30.66 -3.88
CA PRO A 287 -11.01 31.14 -3.90
C PRO A 287 -11.78 30.54 -2.70
N LEU A 288 -12.72 31.29 -2.13
CA LEU A 288 -13.41 30.91 -0.89
C LEU A 288 -14.11 29.54 -0.96
N GLU A 289 -14.55 29.12 -2.14
CA GLU A 289 -15.16 27.79 -2.34
C GLU A 289 -14.19 26.62 -2.14
N TYR A 290 -12.86 26.85 -2.22
CA TYR A 290 -11.81 25.85 -2.02
C TYR A 290 -11.32 25.77 -0.56
N LEU A 291 -11.78 26.69 0.28
CA LEU A 291 -11.49 26.71 1.71
C LEU A 291 -12.59 26.03 2.54
N ARG A 292 -13.59 25.42 1.89
CA ARG A 292 -14.78 24.86 2.54
C ARG A 292 -15.20 23.50 1.99
N GLY A 293 -15.86 22.73 2.85
CA GLY A 293 -16.48 21.45 2.48
C GLY A 293 -15.52 20.48 1.82
N ASP A 294 -16.04 19.69 0.88
CA ASP A 294 -15.28 18.61 0.23
C ASP A 294 -14.07 19.10 -0.57
N LEU A 295 -14.00 20.37 -1.00
CA LEU A 295 -12.87 20.88 -1.79
C LEU A 295 -11.66 21.24 -0.92
N ALA A 296 -11.87 21.49 0.38
CA ALA A 296 -10.82 21.89 1.32
C ALA A 296 -9.79 20.78 1.61
N HIS A 297 -10.10 19.51 1.33
CA HIS A 297 -9.16 18.40 1.58
C HIS A 297 -7.87 18.51 0.79
N GLY A 298 -7.87 19.00 -0.46
CA GLY A 298 -6.65 19.14 -1.24
C GLY A 298 -5.65 20.07 -0.52
N PRO A 299 -6.00 21.35 -0.30
CA PRO A 299 -5.13 22.29 0.43
C PRO A 299 -4.76 21.81 1.83
N ALA A 300 -5.70 21.21 2.57
CA ALA A 300 -5.43 20.67 3.90
C ALA A 300 -4.44 19.51 3.87
N SER A 301 -4.58 18.56 2.93
CA SER A 301 -3.64 17.46 2.71
C SER A 301 -2.25 17.98 2.37
N ALA A 302 -2.15 19.07 1.59
CA ALA A 302 -0.86 19.69 1.27
C ALA A 302 -0.15 20.26 2.51
N VAL A 303 -0.91 20.86 3.44
CA VAL A 303 -0.36 21.32 4.73
C VAL A 303 0.09 20.14 5.59
N MET A 304 -0.73 19.10 5.71
CA MET A 304 -0.37 17.90 6.46
C MET A 304 0.87 17.22 5.86
N ALA A 305 0.93 17.08 4.54
CA ALA A 305 2.09 16.51 3.85
C ALA A 305 3.37 17.30 4.13
N ALA A 306 3.31 18.65 4.10
CA ALA A 306 4.45 19.50 4.42
C ALA A 306 4.94 19.33 5.87
N GLU A 307 4.00 19.21 6.82
CA GLU A 307 4.32 18.98 8.23
C GLU A 307 4.94 17.60 8.45
N LEU A 308 4.39 16.55 7.83
CA LEU A 308 4.88 15.17 7.95
C LEU A 308 6.28 15.01 7.34
N LEU A 309 6.53 15.64 6.19
CA LEU A 309 7.80 15.58 5.50
C LEU A 309 8.86 16.54 6.07
N GLY A 310 8.46 17.51 6.90
CA GLY A 310 9.33 18.58 7.35
C GLY A 310 9.87 19.46 6.20
N THR A 311 9.13 19.55 5.08
CA THR A 311 9.53 20.30 3.88
C THR A 311 8.40 21.18 3.36
N GLN A 312 8.74 22.31 2.76
CA GLN A 312 7.80 23.21 2.08
C GLN A 312 7.98 23.15 0.56
N ASP A 313 8.17 21.95 0.01
CA ASP A 313 8.26 21.75 -1.43
C ASP A 313 6.97 22.26 -2.10
N THR A 314 7.10 23.38 -2.81
CA THR A 314 5.96 24.05 -3.43
C THR A 314 5.38 23.23 -4.58
N SER A 315 6.20 22.44 -5.28
CA SER A 315 5.75 21.59 -6.38
C SER A 315 4.84 20.49 -5.87
N LEU A 316 5.27 19.79 -4.81
CA LEU A 316 4.47 18.76 -4.15
C LEU A 316 3.19 19.33 -3.54
N ALA A 317 3.29 20.44 -2.82
CA ALA A 317 2.16 21.07 -2.18
C ALA A 317 1.12 21.58 -3.19
N GLN A 318 1.55 22.12 -4.33
CA GLN A 318 0.62 22.50 -5.40
C GLN A 318 -0.02 21.27 -6.05
N ALA A 319 0.73 20.21 -6.35
CA ALA A 319 0.16 19.01 -6.91
C ALA A 319 -0.96 18.46 -6.01
N ILE A 320 -0.69 18.30 -4.72
CA ILE A 320 -1.66 17.82 -3.73
C ILE A 320 -2.84 18.79 -3.57
N ALA A 321 -2.60 20.10 -3.47
CA ALA A 321 -3.67 21.07 -3.25
C ALA A 321 -4.72 21.07 -4.36
N TRP A 322 -4.30 20.82 -5.60
CA TRP A 322 -5.12 20.97 -6.80
C TRP A 322 -5.51 19.63 -7.45
N HIS A 323 -5.16 18.49 -6.84
CA HIS A 323 -5.37 17.17 -7.43
C HIS A 323 -6.84 16.83 -7.72
N SER A 324 -7.79 17.38 -6.94
CA SER A 324 -9.21 17.00 -7.06
C SER A 324 -9.98 17.87 -8.05
N THR A 325 -9.53 19.12 -8.28
CA THR A 325 -10.26 20.11 -9.09
C THR A 325 -9.57 20.46 -10.40
N ALA A 326 -8.26 20.20 -10.50
CA ALA A 326 -7.37 20.84 -11.45
C ALA A 326 -7.38 22.38 -11.34
N ARG A 327 -6.51 23.03 -12.11
CA ARG A 327 -6.53 24.49 -12.35
C ARG A 327 -5.79 24.85 -13.64
N PRO A 328 -5.95 26.06 -14.19
CA PRO A 328 -5.07 26.53 -15.27
C PRO A 328 -3.61 26.57 -14.82
N GLY A 329 -2.71 26.02 -15.64
CA GLY A 329 -1.26 26.13 -15.39
C GLY A 329 -0.75 25.21 -14.29
N MET A 330 -1.34 24.03 -14.14
CA MET A 330 -0.73 22.97 -13.33
C MET A 330 0.67 22.63 -13.84
N THR A 331 1.53 22.24 -12.92
CA THR A 331 2.80 21.59 -13.23
C THR A 331 2.53 20.20 -13.81
N VAL A 332 3.51 19.61 -14.50
CA VAL A 332 3.40 18.23 -15.02
C VAL A 332 3.11 17.25 -13.87
N LEU A 333 3.76 17.41 -12.71
CA LEU A 333 3.45 16.64 -11.50
C LEU A 333 1.98 16.78 -11.06
N GLY A 334 1.43 17.99 -11.12
CA GLY A 334 0.02 18.23 -10.80
C GLY A 334 -0.93 17.56 -11.79
N GLU A 335 -0.64 17.62 -13.09
CA GLU A 335 -1.41 16.92 -14.13
C GLU A 335 -1.36 15.41 -13.91
N ILE A 336 -0.17 14.86 -13.63
CA ILE A 336 0.04 13.46 -13.29
C ILE A 336 -0.82 13.05 -12.10
N LEU A 337 -0.78 13.82 -11.00
CA LEU A 337 -1.52 13.47 -9.79
C LEU A 337 -3.03 13.56 -10.00
N PHE A 338 -3.51 14.60 -10.69
CA PHE A 338 -4.93 14.73 -11.04
C PHE A 338 -5.41 13.53 -11.87
N LEU A 339 -4.66 13.16 -12.90
CA LEU A 339 -5.00 12.00 -13.74
C LEU A 339 -4.97 10.71 -12.92
N ALA A 340 -3.88 10.46 -12.19
CA ALA A 340 -3.70 9.27 -11.37
C ALA A 340 -4.84 9.08 -10.36
N ASP A 341 -5.29 10.14 -9.69
CA ASP A 341 -6.46 10.10 -8.78
C ASP A 341 -7.73 9.62 -9.49
N LYS A 342 -8.00 10.08 -10.71
CA LYS A 342 -9.23 9.73 -11.44
C LYS A 342 -9.16 8.39 -12.17
N ILE A 343 -7.97 7.94 -12.56
CA ILE A 343 -7.81 6.73 -13.37
C ILE A 343 -7.14 5.57 -12.62
N ALA A 344 -6.86 5.72 -11.32
CA ALA A 344 -6.44 4.64 -10.44
C ALA A 344 -7.34 3.38 -10.57
N TYR A 345 -6.80 2.21 -10.25
CA TYR A 345 -7.42 0.92 -10.53
C TYR A 345 -8.68 0.65 -9.70
N ASP A 346 -8.88 1.38 -8.60
CA ASP A 346 -10.09 1.29 -7.78
C ASP A 346 -11.28 2.07 -8.35
N ARG A 347 -11.06 2.94 -9.35
CA ARG A 347 -12.07 3.81 -9.96
C ARG A 347 -12.91 3.08 -11.02
N ASN A 348 -14.18 3.50 -11.15
CA ASN A 348 -15.18 2.88 -12.02
C ASN A 348 -15.92 3.90 -12.91
N PHE A 349 -15.22 4.87 -13.52
CA PHE A 349 -15.83 5.82 -14.47
C PHE A 349 -16.05 5.21 -15.86
N GLY A 350 -16.91 5.84 -16.67
CA GLY A 350 -17.36 5.27 -17.95
C GLY A 350 -16.26 5.17 -19.01
N GLN A 351 -15.33 6.13 -19.03
CA GLN A 351 -14.35 6.29 -20.12
C GLN A 351 -12.90 6.09 -19.65
N LEU A 352 -12.68 5.34 -18.57
CA LEU A 352 -11.36 5.19 -17.96
C LEU A 352 -10.30 4.65 -18.91
N GLU A 353 -10.61 3.61 -19.69
CA GLU A 353 -9.63 2.98 -20.58
C GLU A 353 -9.11 3.94 -21.66
N GLU A 354 -9.96 4.84 -22.16
CA GLU A 354 -9.55 5.88 -23.11
C GLU A 354 -8.58 6.86 -22.44
N ILE A 355 -8.92 7.35 -21.24
CA ILE A 355 -8.08 8.31 -20.50
C ILE A 355 -6.74 7.66 -20.12
N ARG A 356 -6.77 6.41 -19.65
CA ARG A 356 -5.57 5.60 -19.34
C ARG A 356 -4.68 5.46 -20.58
N SER A 357 -5.25 5.08 -21.72
CA SER A 357 -4.50 4.93 -22.97
C SER A 357 -3.83 6.25 -23.42
N LEU A 358 -4.50 7.39 -23.25
CA LEU A 358 -3.93 8.70 -23.58
C LEU A 358 -2.79 9.08 -22.63
N ALA A 359 -3.02 8.94 -21.32
CA ALA A 359 -2.04 9.26 -20.29
C ALA A 359 -0.80 8.36 -20.38
N GLU A 360 -0.99 7.06 -20.58
CA GLU A 360 0.09 6.09 -20.77
C GLU A 360 0.80 6.25 -22.13
N GLY A 361 0.11 6.83 -23.13
CA GLY A 361 0.68 7.21 -24.42
C GLY A 361 1.52 8.50 -24.39
N GLY A 362 1.59 9.18 -23.24
CA GLY A 362 2.32 10.44 -23.06
C GLY A 362 1.57 11.70 -23.51
N ASP A 363 0.30 11.58 -23.92
CA ASP A 363 -0.53 12.74 -24.26
C ASP A 363 -1.33 13.22 -23.04
N LEU A 364 -0.60 13.80 -22.07
CA LEU A 364 -1.19 14.32 -20.83
C LEU A 364 -2.23 15.40 -21.12
N ALA A 365 -2.04 16.25 -22.13
CA ALA A 365 -2.97 17.34 -22.43
C ALA A 365 -4.34 16.82 -22.89
N THR A 366 -4.36 15.84 -23.80
CA THR A 366 -5.62 15.22 -24.23
C THR A 366 -6.22 14.37 -23.12
N ALA A 367 -5.41 13.66 -22.34
CA ALA A 367 -5.88 12.91 -21.17
C ALA A 367 -6.54 13.84 -20.13
N MET A 368 -5.92 14.98 -19.81
CA MET A 368 -6.46 15.99 -18.89
C MET A 368 -7.81 16.52 -19.38
N LYS A 369 -7.90 16.86 -20.67
CA LYS A 369 -9.16 17.29 -21.28
C LYS A 369 -10.24 16.23 -21.10
N ARG A 370 -9.97 14.98 -21.50
CA ARG A 370 -10.94 13.89 -21.46
C ARG A 370 -11.37 13.55 -20.04
N CYS A 371 -10.43 13.60 -19.10
CA CYS A 371 -10.69 13.42 -17.68
C CYS A 371 -11.59 14.51 -17.09
N LEU A 372 -11.38 15.78 -17.46
CA LEU A 372 -12.25 16.89 -17.04
C LEU A 372 -13.67 16.74 -17.61
N GLU A 373 -13.83 16.27 -18.85
CA GLU A 373 -15.14 15.96 -19.45
C GLU A 373 -15.90 14.91 -18.64
N GLU A 374 -15.25 13.79 -18.29
CA GLU A 374 -15.87 12.74 -17.46
C GLU A 374 -16.21 13.26 -16.06
N VAL A 375 -15.37 14.11 -15.45
CA VAL A 375 -15.68 14.75 -14.16
C VAL A 375 -16.93 15.63 -14.28
N PHE A 376 -17.07 16.40 -15.36
CA PHE A 376 -18.26 17.24 -15.58
C PHE A 376 -19.52 16.41 -15.80
N GLU A 377 -19.43 15.33 -16.59
CA GLU A 377 -20.53 14.39 -16.80
C GLU A 377 -20.94 13.67 -15.50
N ALA A 378 -19.98 13.34 -14.63
CA ALA A 378 -20.27 12.78 -13.31
C ALA A 378 -20.98 13.78 -12.40
N LEU A 379 -20.51 15.03 -12.35
CA LEU A 379 -21.14 16.09 -11.55
C LEU A 379 -22.56 16.41 -12.03
N ASP A 380 -22.78 16.46 -13.34
CA ASP A 380 -24.11 16.70 -13.93
C ASP A 380 -25.11 15.59 -13.56
N ARG A 381 -24.67 14.32 -13.60
CA ARG A 381 -25.47 13.17 -13.12
C ARG A 381 -25.87 13.28 -11.65
N GLU A 382 -25.02 13.91 -10.82
CA GLU A 382 -25.29 14.17 -9.40
C GLU A 382 -26.06 15.48 -9.15
N GLY A 383 -26.38 16.25 -10.19
CA GLY A 383 -27.01 17.58 -10.06
C GLY A 383 -26.09 18.63 -9.44
N LYS A 384 -24.77 18.43 -9.49
CA LYS A 384 -23.74 19.35 -8.98
C LYS A 384 -23.14 20.15 -10.12
N LYS A 385 -22.60 21.33 -9.80
CA LYS A 385 -21.89 22.18 -10.76
C LYS A 385 -20.38 22.01 -10.61
N PRO A 386 -19.61 21.96 -11.71
CA PRO A 386 -18.15 22.06 -11.65
C PRO A 386 -17.72 23.37 -11.00
N CYS A 387 -16.63 23.31 -10.23
CA CYS A 387 -16.03 24.52 -9.65
C CYS A 387 -15.36 25.40 -10.72
N SER A 388 -15.17 26.67 -10.39
CA SER A 388 -14.69 27.69 -11.34
C SER A 388 -13.34 27.32 -11.99
N LEU A 389 -12.37 26.86 -11.19
CA LEU A 389 -11.04 26.49 -11.70
C LEU A 389 -11.05 25.27 -12.62
N SER A 390 -11.94 24.29 -12.39
CA SER A 390 -12.05 23.14 -13.29
C SER A 390 -12.53 23.59 -14.67
N ILE A 391 -13.49 24.51 -14.73
CA ILE A 391 -14.00 25.08 -15.98
C ILE A 391 -12.89 25.85 -16.72
N GLU A 392 -12.11 26.65 -15.99
CA GLU A 392 -10.98 27.38 -16.56
C GLU A 392 -9.88 26.44 -17.06
N ALA A 393 -9.57 25.38 -16.28
CA ALA A 393 -8.62 24.34 -16.69
C ALA A 393 -9.08 23.67 -17.99
N TYR A 394 -10.35 23.27 -18.08
CA TYR A 394 -10.91 22.67 -19.28
C TYR A 394 -10.78 23.58 -20.51
N LYS A 395 -11.12 24.87 -20.38
CA LYS A 395 -10.95 25.85 -21.45
C LYS A 395 -9.50 25.95 -21.92
N LYS A 396 -8.53 25.86 -21.01
CA LYS A 396 -7.10 25.87 -21.34
C LYS A 396 -6.73 24.65 -22.20
N TYR A 397 -7.10 23.44 -21.79
CA TYR A 397 -6.78 22.22 -22.52
C TYR A 397 -7.54 22.09 -23.86
N MET A 398 -8.70 22.72 -23.98
CA MET A 398 -9.41 22.88 -25.26
C MET A 398 -8.64 23.76 -26.25
N ASN A 399 -8.06 24.85 -25.76
CA ASN A 399 -7.38 25.83 -26.61
C ASN A 399 -5.93 25.42 -26.94
N SER A 400 -5.26 24.60 -26.11
CA SER A 400 -3.93 24.06 -26.42
C SER A 400 -3.93 23.05 -27.58
N GLY A 401 -5.10 22.54 -27.97
CA GLY A 401 -5.28 21.71 -29.16
C GLY A 401 -5.31 22.48 -30.49
N GLN A 402 -5.19 23.81 -30.49
CA GLN A 402 -5.14 24.64 -31.70
C GLN A 402 -3.91 25.58 -31.73
N MET A 403 -2.88 25.16 -32.49
CA MET A 403 -1.89 25.94 -33.30
C MET A 403 -0.39 25.89 -32.90
N PRO A 404 0.57 25.84 -33.87
CA PRO A 404 0.46 25.42 -35.28
C PRO A 404 1.54 24.45 -35.78
N ALA A 405 1.18 23.63 -36.77
CA ALA A 405 2.14 23.13 -37.76
C ALA A 405 2.64 24.33 -38.60
N GLY A 406 3.70 24.98 -38.11
CA GLY A 406 4.45 25.96 -38.88
C GLY A 406 5.23 25.23 -39.99
N ARG A 407 4.79 25.44 -41.23
CA ARG A 407 5.60 25.17 -42.42
C ARG A 407 6.90 25.95 -42.31
N LEU A 408 8.02 25.24 -42.42
CA LEU A 408 9.28 25.81 -42.85
C LEU A 408 9.15 26.05 -44.36
N ASP A 409 9.13 27.32 -44.74
CA ASP A 409 9.57 27.74 -46.08
C ASP A 409 11.10 27.86 -46.10
#